data_AF-A0A8S0VNX2-F1
#
_entry.id   AF-A0A8S0VNX2-F1
#
_cell.length_a   1.000
_cell.length_b   1.000
_cell.length_c   1.000
_cell.angle_alpha   90.00
_cell.angle_beta   90.00
_cell.angle_gamma   90.00
#
_symmetry.space_group_name_H-M   'P 1'
#
loop_
_entity.id
_entity.type
_entity.pdbx_description
1 polymer ?
#
loop_
_entity_poly.entity_id
_entity_poly.type
_entity_poly.pdbx_seq_one_letter_code
_entity_poly.pdbx_strand_id
1 'polypeptide(L)'
;MCHITLNKVTIFDDNGNLTPGGVRIGTPAMTSRGCLEADFEMMADFLLRAVQIASSVQREHGKVPKSFLKGLESSKEIVELRTRVESFASRFALPGFDI
;
A
#
# COMPACT_ATOMS: atom_id res chain seq x y z
N MET A 1 7.13 -6.72 -2.70
CA MET A 1 6.21 -6.04 -1.75
C MET A 1 4.90 -5.76 -2.49
N CYS A 2 3.78 -5.49 -1.79
CA CYS A 2 2.40 -5.82 -2.20
C CYS A 2 1.73 -5.07 -3.38
N HIS A 3 2.47 -4.42 -4.29
CA HIS A 3 1.94 -3.78 -5.51
C HIS A 3 0.85 -2.70 -5.28
N ILE A 4 0.93 -2.01 -4.14
CA ILE A 4 0.15 -0.79 -3.88
C ILE A 4 1.11 0.40 -3.94
N THR A 5 0.86 1.33 -4.86
CA THR A 5 1.72 2.50 -5.07
C THR A 5 1.08 3.75 -4.50
N LEU A 6 1.78 4.43 -3.61
CA LEU A 6 1.39 5.67 -2.96
C LEU A 6 2.62 6.42 -2.44
N ASN A 7 2.44 7.65 -1.96
CA ASN A 7 3.53 8.55 -1.59
C ASN A 7 3.44 8.97 -0.12
N LYS A 8 4.58 8.94 0.58
CA LYS A 8 4.71 9.50 1.93
C LYS A 8 4.60 11.02 1.88
N VAL A 9 3.85 11.62 2.80
CA VAL A 9 3.62 13.07 2.84
C VAL A 9 3.72 13.58 4.27
N THR A 10 4.25 14.79 4.41
CA THR A 10 4.33 15.44 5.73
C THR A 10 2.95 15.87 6.19
N ILE A 11 2.66 15.67 7.47
CA ILE A 11 1.42 16.10 8.11
C ILE A 11 1.71 17.14 9.21
N PHE A 12 0.66 17.78 9.70
CA PHE A 12 0.78 18.67 10.86
C PHE A 12 1.41 17.91 12.03
N ASP A 13 2.36 18.55 12.72
CA ASP A 13 3.18 17.99 13.83
C ASP A 13 4.39 17.10 13.42
N ASP A 14 4.75 17.03 12.14
CA ASP A 14 5.99 16.32 11.74
C ASP A 14 7.29 17.02 12.20
N ASN A 15 7.24 18.25 12.73
CA ASN A 15 8.31 18.97 13.45
C ASN A 15 9.73 18.90 12.84
N GLY A 16 9.84 18.82 11.51
CA GLY A 16 11.14 18.74 10.81
C GLY A 16 11.77 17.34 10.80
N ASN A 17 11.03 16.29 11.17
CA ASN A 17 11.48 14.91 11.02
C ASN A 17 11.73 14.57 9.55
N LEU A 18 12.87 13.92 9.29
CA LEU A 18 13.25 13.45 7.96
C LEU A 18 12.29 12.38 7.40
N THR A 19 11.52 11.73 8.28
CA THR A 19 10.53 10.71 7.92
C THR A 19 9.13 11.29 8.08
N PRO A 20 8.39 11.52 6.99
CA PRO A 20 7.01 12.01 7.05
C PRO A 20 6.08 11.05 7.80
N GLY A 21 5.11 11.58 8.54
CA GLY A 21 4.15 10.80 9.33
C GLY A 21 2.93 10.29 8.56
N GLY A 22 2.68 10.79 7.35
CA GLY A 22 1.47 10.47 6.57
C GLY A 22 1.71 9.84 5.20
N VAL A 23 0.61 9.47 4.55
CA VAL A 23 0.56 9.03 3.14
C VAL A 23 -0.54 9.76 2.39
N ARG A 24 -0.32 10.04 1.11
CA ARG A 24 -1.32 10.62 0.20
C ARG A 24 -1.86 9.56 -0.74
N ILE A 25 -3.18 9.42 -0.78
CA ILE A 25 -3.89 8.48 -1.66
C ILE A 25 -4.74 9.30 -2.63
N GLY A 26 -4.75 8.91 -3.90
CA GLY A 26 -5.54 9.56 -4.95
C GLY A 26 -6.28 8.52 -5.78
N THR A 27 -7.50 8.86 -6.19
CA THR A 27 -8.39 8.01 -7.00
C THR A 27 -8.21 8.09 -8.53
N PRO A 28 -7.69 9.18 -9.15
CA PRO A 28 -7.78 9.36 -10.62
C PRO A 28 -7.26 8.20 -11.48
N ALA A 29 -6.14 7.57 -11.09
CA ALA A 29 -5.54 6.49 -11.86
C ALA A 29 -6.46 5.25 -11.93
N MET A 30 -7.06 4.85 -10.80
CA MET A 30 -7.94 3.68 -10.77
C MET A 30 -9.32 4.00 -11.32
N THR A 31 -9.84 5.22 -11.12
CA THR A 31 -11.08 5.68 -11.76
C THR A 31 -10.94 5.67 -13.28
N SER A 32 -9.79 6.06 -13.83
CA SER A 32 -9.52 6.01 -15.28
C SER A 32 -9.51 4.58 -15.83
N ARG A 33 -9.33 3.57 -14.97
CA ARG A 33 -9.40 2.14 -15.31
C ARG A 33 -10.82 1.55 -15.13
N GLY A 34 -11.79 2.37 -14.74
CA GLY A 34 -13.19 1.97 -14.58
C GLY A 34 -13.59 1.53 -13.17
N CYS A 35 -12.75 1.75 -12.15
CA CYS A 35 -13.12 1.46 -10.77
C CYS A 35 -14.22 2.39 -10.26
N LEU A 36 -15.19 1.81 -9.55
CA LEU A 36 -16.32 2.49 -8.91
C LEU A 36 -16.17 2.46 -7.37
N GLU A 37 -17.12 3.04 -6.66
CA GLU A 37 -17.08 3.23 -5.20
C GLU A 37 -16.82 1.93 -4.44
N ALA A 38 -17.50 0.83 -4.81
CA ALA A 38 -17.29 -0.48 -4.18
C ALA A 38 -15.88 -1.04 -4.40
N ASP A 39 -15.24 -0.71 -5.52
CA ASP A 39 -13.85 -1.09 -5.79
C ASP A 39 -12.88 -0.30 -4.88
N PHE A 40 -13.20 0.95 -4.57
CA PHE A 40 -12.42 1.76 -3.63
C PHE A 40 -12.57 1.31 -2.18
N GLU A 41 -13.73 0.79 -1.79
CA GLU A 41 -13.91 0.12 -0.48
C GLU A 41 -12.97 -1.10 -0.37
N MET A 42 -12.92 -1.95 -1.40
CA MET A 42 -11.96 -3.07 -1.46
C MET A 42 -10.50 -2.60 -1.41
N MET A 43 -10.16 -1.49 -2.09
CA MET A 43 -8.81 -0.91 -2.00
C MET A 43 -8.49 -0.39 -0.59
N ALA A 44 -9.48 0.17 0.13
CA ALA A 44 -9.31 0.59 1.52
C ALA A 44 -8.98 -0.61 2.43
N ASP A 45 -9.60 -1.76 2.20
CA ASP A 45 -9.27 -3.01 2.92
C ASP A 45 -7.85 -3.47 2.66
N PHE A 46 -7.36 -3.35 1.41
CA PHE A 46 -5.96 -3.67 1.09
C PHE A 46 -4.98 -2.73 1.81
N LEU A 47 -5.30 -1.44 1.89
CA LEU A 47 -4.50 -0.45 2.62
C LEU A 47 -4.48 -0.75 4.12
N LEU A 48 -5.65 -1.05 4.70
CA LEU A 48 -5.75 -1.43 6.11
C LEU A 48 -4.91 -2.67 6.40
N ARG A 49 -4.99 -3.69 5.54
CA ARG A 49 -4.18 -4.91 5.69
C ARG A 49 -2.68 -4.61 5.59
N ALA A 50 -2.26 -3.73 4.67
CA ALA A 50 -0.87 -3.33 4.55
C ALA A 50 -0.35 -2.63 5.83
N VAL A 51 -1.16 -1.74 6.42
CA VAL A 51 -0.81 -1.05 7.68
C VAL A 51 -0.73 -2.02 8.86
N GLN A 52 -1.62 -3.01 8.93
CA GLN A 52 -1.60 -4.04 9.97
C GLN A 52 -0.33 -4.91 9.89
N ILE A 53 0.06 -5.31 8.67
CA ILE A 53 1.30 -6.06 8.44
C ILE A 53 2.51 -5.21 8.85
N ALA A 54 2.60 -3.97 8.35
CA ALA A 54 3.67 -3.05 8.71
C ALA A 54 3.75 -2.83 10.23
N SER A 55 2.62 -2.64 10.90
CA SER A 55 2.57 -2.46 12.36
C SER A 55 3.06 -3.70 13.11
N SER A 56 2.73 -4.90 12.63
CA SER A 56 3.18 -6.15 13.24
C SER A 56 4.68 -6.36 13.06
N VAL A 57 5.19 -6.15 11.85
CA VAL A 57 6.64 -6.22 11.57
C VAL A 57 7.41 -5.17 12.37
N GLN A 58 6.88 -3.96 12.52
CA GLN A 58 7.51 -2.92 13.36
C GLN A 58 7.56 -3.32 14.84
N ARG A 59 6.53 -4.01 15.35
CA ARG A 59 6.51 -4.52 16.73
C ARG A 59 7.56 -5.61 16.95
N GLU A 60 7.78 -6.47 15.96
CA GLU A 60 8.72 -7.60 16.06
C GLU A 60 10.18 -7.19 15.78
N HIS A 61 10.40 -6.33 14.79
CA HIS A 61 11.74 -5.97 14.30
C HIS A 61 12.19 -4.55 14.69
N GLY A 62 11.33 -3.78 15.34
CA GLY A 62 11.60 -2.41 15.77
C GLY A 62 11.47 -1.36 14.65
N LYS A 63 11.71 -0.10 15.01
CA LYS A 63 11.57 1.07 14.11
C LYS A 63 12.79 1.34 13.22
N VAL A 64 13.90 0.63 13.42
CA VAL A 64 15.13 0.85 12.64
C VAL A 64 14.90 0.39 11.20
N PRO A 65 15.09 1.23 10.17
CA PRO A 65 14.71 0.89 8.79
C PRO A 65 15.31 -0.42 8.28
N LYS A 66 16.58 -0.70 8.59
CA LYS A 66 17.26 -1.92 8.15
C LYS A 66 16.63 -3.20 8.74
N SER A 67 16.28 -3.21 10.03
CA SER A 67 15.65 -4.37 10.66
C SER A 67 14.20 -4.52 10.22
N PHE A 68 13.49 -3.39 10.07
CA PHE A 68 12.12 -3.36 9.56
C PHE A 68 12.03 -3.94 8.14
N LEU A 69 12.87 -3.48 7.20
CA LEU A 69 12.91 -3.98 5.83
C LEU A 69 13.20 -5.49 5.77
N LYS A 70 14.14 -5.97 6.59
CA LYS A 70 14.44 -7.40 6.69
C LYS A 70 13.24 -8.23 7.14
N GLY A 71 12.43 -7.71 8.07
CA GLY A 71 11.20 -8.37 8.52
C GLY A 71 10.12 -8.42 7.44
N LEU A 72 10.05 -7.40 6.58
CA LEU A 72 9.12 -7.38 5.44
C LEU A 72 9.49 -8.40 4.36
N GLU A 73 10.79 -8.60 4.07
CA GLU A 73 11.25 -9.55 3.05
C GLU A 73 10.82 -11.00 3.33
N SER A 74 10.73 -11.37 4.62
CA SER A 74 10.32 -12.71 5.06
C SER A 74 8.81 -12.88 5.29
N SER A 75 8.01 -11.83 5.12
CA SER A 75 6.59 -11.87 5.49
C SER A 75 5.73 -12.57 4.42
N LYS A 76 5.16 -13.73 4.79
CA LYS A 76 4.17 -14.44 3.95
C LYS A 76 2.91 -13.61 3.71
N GLU A 77 2.49 -12.81 4.69
CA GLU A 77 1.30 -11.96 4.58
C GLU A 77 1.44 -10.90 3.47
N ILE A 78 2.66 -10.41 3.21
CA ILE A 78 2.92 -9.47 2.11
C ILE A 78 2.76 -10.16 0.76
N VAL A 79 3.17 -11.43 0.66
CA VAL A 79 3.01 -12.23 -0.57
C VAL A 79 1.54 -12.50 -0.83
N GLU A 80 0.77 -12.85 0.20
CA GLU A 80 -0.69 -13.04 0.06
C GLU A 80 -1.40 -11.75 -0.34
N LEU A 81 -1.07 -10.63 0.32
CA LEU A 81 -1.64 -9.32 -0.02
C LEU A 81 -1.28 -8.93 -1.46
N ARG A 82 -0.03 -9.15 -1.87
CA ARG A 82 0.41 -8.95 -3.25
C ARG A 82 -0.49 -9.69 -4.24
N THR A 83 -0.68 -11.00 -4.04
CA THR A 83 -1.47 -11.83 -4.95
C THR A 83 -2.91 -11.35 -5.05
N ARG A 84 -3.50 -10.94 -3.92
CA ARG A 84 -4.87 -10.38 -3.90
C ARG A 84 -4.96 -9.05 -4.66
N VAL A 85 -4.00 -8.16 -4.47
CA VAL A 85 -3.93 -6.86 -5.17
C VAL A 85 -3.75 -7.05 -6.67
N GLU A 86 -2.83 -7.92 -7.09
CA GLU A 86 -2.60 -8.23 -8.52
C GLU A 86 -3.86 -8.84 -9.16
N SER A 87 -4.51 -9.79 -8.49
CA SER A 87 -5.75 -10.44 -8.97
C SER A 87 -6.93 -9.48 -9.06
N PHE A 88 -6.99 -8.49 -8.16
CA PHE A 88 -8.01 -7.46 -8.22
C PHE A 88 -7.73 -6.47 -9.36
N ALA A 89 -6.50 -5.98 -9.46
CA ALA A 89 -6.10 -4.97 -10.44
C ALA A 89 -6.13 -5.47 -11.89
N SER A 90 -5.98 -6.78 -12.12
CA SER A 90 -6.05 -7.39 -13.47
C SER A 90 -7.45 -7.47 -14.06
N ARG A 91 -8.50 -7.22 -13.25
CA ARG A 91 -9.90 -7.20 -13.72
C ARG A 91 -10.28 -5.93 -14.49
N PHE A 92 -9.42 -4.92 -14.44
CA PHE A 92 -9.67 -3.59 -15.00
C PHE A 92 -8.77 -3.34 -16.20
N ALA A 93 -9.32 -2.72 -17.24
CA ALA A 93 -8.58 -2.36 -18.45
C ALA A 93 -7.42 -1.41 -18.13
N LEU A 94 -6.40 -1.42 -19.00
CA LEU A 94 -5.29 -0.46 -18.95
C LEU A 94 -5.40 0.51 -20.13
N PRO A 95 -5.79 1.79 -19.91
CA PRO A 95 -5.91 2.73 -21.02
C PRO A 95 -4.56 2.91 -21.72
N GLY A 96 -4.60 2.95 -23.06
CA GLY A 96 -3.41 3.07 -23.91
C GLY A 96 -2.81 1.74 -24.36
N PHE A 97 -3.33 0.60 -23.90
CA PHE A 97 -2.90 -0.73 -24.33
C PHE A 97 -4.11 -1.68 -24.43
N ASP A 98 -4.10 -2.61 -25.40
CA ASP A 98 -5.05 -3.72 -25.46
C ASP A 98 -4.50 -4.90 -24.66
N ILE A 99 -4.76 -4.90 -23.35
CA ILE A 99 -4.36 -5.95 -22.40
C ILE A 99 -5.57 -6.30 -21.52
#